data_AF-A0A8I1GEM9-F1
#
_entry.id   AF-A0A8I1GEM9-F1
#
_cell.length_a   1.000
_cell.length_b   1.000
_cell.length_c   1.000
_cell.angle_alpha   90.00
_cell.angle_beta   90.00
_cell.angle_gamma   90.00
#
_symmetry.space_group_name_H-M   'P 1'
#
loop_
_entity.id
_entity.type
_entity.pdbx_description
1 polymer ?
#
loop_
_entity_poly.entity_id
_entity_poly.type
_entity_poly.pdbx_seq_one_letter_code
_entity_poly.pdbx_strand_id
1 'polypeptide(L)'
;MRLRFAFWLASLAAVAGATPMPHSAMAQGFGQPMRGPTNILGRSYPGKIKAIGVESMTVNLREGGPQTVLYSDIWRLRRSFASDEPNGSSIVDFGNNRMFIAASFDALVAEVSKKLPLTKFTAPNGDTIYLVANKVTDITGAIPGLHNPASKTVVGTRNGSQQVLETIADTKKVIAAASIAR
;
A
#
# COMPACT_ATOMS: atom_id res chain seq x y z
N MET A 1 -22.48 -69.48 -48.38
CA MET A 1 -23.41 -69.15 -49.48
C MET A 1 -23.76 -67.66 -49.38
N ARG A 2 -23.39 -66.88 -50.41
CA ARG A 2 -23.74 -65.47 -50.71
C ARG A 2 -23.12 -64.34 -49.86
N LEU A 3 -22.10 -63.72 -50.46
CA LEU A 3 -21.74 -62.31 -50.29
C LEU A 3 -22.92 -61.40 -50.71
N ARG A 4 -23.07 -60.26 -50.05
CA ARG A 4 -23.42 -58.98 -50.71
C ARG A 4 -22.56 -57.85 -50.16
N PHE A 5 -21.89 -57.20 -51.11
CA PHE A 5 -21.10 -55.98 -51.04
C PHE A 5 -22.00 -54.73 -51.00
N ALA A 6 -21.33 -53.58 -50.75
CA ALA A 6 -21.68 -52.21 -51.18
C ALA A 6 -22.55 -51.39 -50.23
N PHE A 7 -22.33 -50.09 -50.00
CA PHE A 7 -21.26 -49.14 -50.35
C PHE A 7 -21.54 -47.89 -49.47
N TRP A 8 -20.46 -47.27 -48.98
CA TRP A 8 -20.29 -45.87 -48.56
C TRP A 8 -21.49 -44.90 -48.57
N LEU A 9 -21.69 -44.19 -47.45
CA LEU A 9 -21.76 -42.72 -47.47
C LEU A 9 -21.26 -42.14 -46.14
N ALA A 10 -20.14 -41.43 -46.25
CA ALA A 10 -19.60 -40.58 -45.21
C ALA A 10 -20.58 -39.45 -44.89
N SER A 11 -20.70 -39.11 -43.61
CA SER A 11 -21.14 -37.79 -43.19
C SER A 11 -20.35 -37.41 -41.97
N LEU A 12 -19.37 -36.53 -42.20
CA LEU A 12 -18.74 -35.70 -41.19
C LEU A 12 -19.83 -34.98 -40.40
N ALA A 13 -19.84 -35.18 -39.08
CA ALA A 13 -20.28 -34.16 -38.15
C ALA A 13 -19.24 -34.14 -37.02
N ALA A 14 -18.25 -33.28 -37.19
CA ALA A 14 -17.35 -32.89 -36.14
C ALA A 14 -18.18 -32.19 -35.05
N VAL A 15 -18.56 -32.92 -34.01
CA VAL A 15 -18.92 -32.30 -32.74
C VAL A 15 -17.60 -32.13 -32.00
N ALA A 16 -17.11 -30.89 -32.01
CA ALA A 16 -16.02 -30.43 -31.18
C ALA A 16 -16.36 -30.72 -29.71
N GLY A 17 -15.92 -31.87 -29.21
CA GLY A 17 -15.89 -32.19 -27.80
C GLY A 17 -14.87 -31.28 -27.14
N ALA A 18 -15.37 -30.22 -26.50
CA ALA A 18 -14.59 -29.27 -25.73
C ALA A 18 -13.69 -30.01 -24.73
N THR A 19 -12.38 -29.90 -24.93
CA THR A 19 -11.41 -30.08 -23.85
C THR A 19 -11.84 -29.18 -22.68
N PRO A 20 -11.94 -29.68 -21.44
CA PRO A 20 -12.10 -28.80 -20.29
C PRO A 20 -10.83 -27.96 -20.19
N MET A 21 -10.93 -26.70 -20.63
CA MET A 21 -9.89 -25.72 -20.37
C MET A 21 -9.73 -25.63 -18.85
N PRO A 22 -8.50 -25.62 -18.31
CA PRO A 22 -8.30 -25.28 -16.92
C PRO A 22 -8.93 -23.90 -16.72
N HIS A 23 -9.81 -23.80 -15.72
CA HIS A 23 -10.42 -22.55 -15.30
C HIS A 23 -9.30 -21.56 -15.02
N SER A 24 -9.00 -20.75 -16.04
CA SER A 24 -8.07 -19.65 -15.96
C SER A 24 -8.77 -18.61 -15.10
N ALA A 25 -8.21 -18.44 -13.90
CA ALA A 25 -8.31 -17.27 -13.04
C ALA A 25 -9.03 -16.07 -13.68
N MET A 26 -10.34 -15.98 -13.47
CA MET A 26 -11.13 -14.81 -13.80
C MET A 26 -11.70 -14.27 -12.48
N ALA A 27 -10.97 -13.31 -11.92
CA ALA A 27 -11.47 -12.14 -11.20
C ALA A 27 -10.37 -11.55 -10.29
N GLN A 28 -9.18 -11.26 -10.85
CA GLN A 28 -8.36 -10.19 -10.27
C GLN A 28 -8.86 -8.89 -10.89
N GLY A 29 -9.46 -8.05 -10.04
CA GLY A 29 -10.10 -6.80 -10.44
C GLY A 29 -9.20 -5.95 -11.34
N PHE A 30 -9.73 -5.65 -12.52
CA PHE A 30 -9.23 -4.57 -13.37
C PHE A 30 -9.16 -3.27 -12.56
N GLY A 31 -7.99 -2.64 -12.52
CA GLY A 31 -7.86 -1.23 -12.15
C GLY A 31 -7.01 -0.90 -10.93
N GLN A 32 -6.43 -1.86 -10.22
CA GLN A 32 -5.40 -1.50 -9.23
C GLN A 32 -4.09 -1.21 -9.98
N PRO A 33 -3.53 0.02 -9.91
CA PRO A 33 -2.25 0.30 -10.54
C PRO A 33 -1.23 -0.70 -10.01
N MET A 34 -0.49 -1.38 -10.91
CA MET A 34 0.62 -2.25 -10.52
C MET A 34 1.57 -1.43 -9.64
N ARG A 35 1.56 -1.70 -8.34
CA ARG A 35 2.45 -1.06 -7.39
C ARG A 35 3.85 -1.57 -7.69
N GLY A 36 4.74 -0.66 -8.12
CA GLY A 36 6.16 -0.98 -8.25
C GLY A 36 6.73 -1.49 -6.92
N PRO A 37 7.81 -2.28 -6.94
CA PRO A 37 8.43 -2.75 -5.70
C PRO A 37 8.80 -1.57 -4.81
N THR A 38 8.49 -1.67 -3.51
CA THR A 38 8.87 -0.64 -2.55
C THR A 38 10.37 -0.72 -2.27
N ASN A 39 11.12 0.35 -2.53
CA ASN A 39 12.52 0.38 -2.09
C ASN A 39 12.60 0.68 -0.60
N ILE A 40 13.43 -0.08 0.11
CA ILE A 40 13.55 0.02 1.57
C ILE A 40 14.93 0.59 1.92
N LEU A 41 14.94 1.74 2.57
CA LEU A 41 16.14 2.52 2.91
C LEU A 41 16.38 2.52 4.42
N GLY A 42 17.62 2.30 4.84
CA GLY A 42 18.00 2.34 6.26
C GLY A 42 17.47 1.15 7.07
N ARG A 43 17.16 0.02 6.42
CA ARG A 43 16.64 -1.17 7.10
C ARG A 43 17.65 -1.78 8.07
N SER A 44 18.92 -1.84 7.74
CA SER A 44 19.94 -2.33 8.68
C SER A 44 20.34 -1.24 9.68
N TYR A 45 20.37 0.01 9.21
CA TYR A 45 20.82 1.17 9.96
C TYR A 45 19.91 2.37 9.70
N PRO A 46 18.93 2.65 10.60
CA PRO A 46 18.03 3.78 10.45
C PRO A 46 18.81 5.09 10.29
N GLY A 47 18.42 5.90 9.31
CA GLY A 47 19.13 7.11 8.95
C GLY A 47 18.95 8.22 9.96
N LYS A 48 19.93 9.13 10.07
CA LYS A 48 19.83 10.30 10.95
C LYS A 48 19.40 11.52 10.14
N ILE A 49 18.43 12.28 10.64
CA ILE A 49 18.05 13.56 10.02
C ILE A 49 19.25 14.49 10.11
N LYS A 50 19.78 14.92 8.96
CA LYS A 50 20.93 15.81 8.84
C LYS A 50 20.50 17.27 8.69
N ALA A 51 19.45 17.51 7.91
CA ALA A 51 18.95 18.85 7.64
C ALA A 51 17.43 18.83 7.43
N ILE A 52 16.77 19.87 7.89
CA ILE A 52 15.34 20.12 7.69
C ILE A 52 15.25 21.40 6.86
N GLY A 53 14.73 21.27 5.64
CA GLY A 53 14.51 22.38 4.72
C GLY A 53 13.05 22.83 4.70
N VAL A 54 12.75 23.78 3.82
CA VAL A 54 11.39 24.31 3.64
C VAL A 54 10.49 23.25 2.99
N GLU A 55 10.98 22.59 1.94
CA GLU A 55 10.22 21.65 1.10
C GLU A 55 10.65 20.19 1.28
N SER A 56 11.74 19.95 2.00
CA SER A 56 12.34 18.64 2.12
C SER A 56 13.05 18.43 3.45
N MET A 57 13.34 17.17 3.75
CA MET A 57 14.29 16.79 4.79
C MET A 57 15.40 15.94 4.18
N THR A 58 16.62 16.09 4.67
CA THR A 58 17.76 15.26 4.27
C THR A 58 18.12 14.33 5.40
N VAL A 59 18.16 13.04 5.11
CA VAL A 59 18.49 11.96 6.03
C VAL A 59 19.78 11.31 5.58
N ASN A 60 20.76 11.23 6.46
CA ASN A 60 22.01 10.54 6.17
C ASN A 60 21.85 9.04 6.41
N LEU A 61 21.91 8.26 5.34
CA LEU A 61 21.87 6.80 5.36
C LEU A 61 23.30 6.26 5.48
N ARG A 62 23.53 5.27 6.34
CA ARG A 62 24.86 4.68 6.52
C ARG A 62 25.39 4.03 5.24
N GLU A 63 24.52 3.40 4.46
CA GLU A 63 24.87 2.57 3.31
C GLU A 63 24.72 3.29 1.95
N GLY A 64 24.28 4.55 1.95
CA GLY A 64 23.96 5.27 0.71
C GLY A 64 24.21 6.77 0.73
N GLY A 65 24.74 7.31 1.83
CA GLY A 65 24.97 8.74 1.98
C GLY A 65 23.67 9.55 2.20
N PRO A 66 23.69 10.85 1.90
CA PRO A 66 22.53 11.72 2.14
C PRO A 66 21.40 11.42 1.15
N GLN A 67 20.21 11.16 1.70
CA GLN A 67 18.96 11.01 0.96
C GLN A 67 18.05 12.19 1.25
N THR A 68 17.63 12.91 0.22
CA THR A 68 16.64 13.98 0.33
C THR A 68 15.24 13.43 0.08
N VAL A 69 14.31 13.75 0.98
CA VAL A 69 12.89 13.40 0.88
C VAL A 69 12.07 14.67 0.81
N LEU A 70 11.37 14.86 -0.30
CA LEU A 70 10.42 15.96 -0.47
C LEU A 70 9.18 15.70 0.39
N TYR A 71 8.70 16.71 1.12
CA TYR A 71 7.45 16.60 1.87
C TYR A 71 6.27 16.29 0.94
N SER A 72 6.31 16.81 -0.29
CA SER A 72 5.33 16.52 -1.34
C SER A 72 5.25 15.06 -1.76
N ASP A 73 6.21 14.20 -1.39
CA ASP A 73 6.24 12.76 -1.69
C ASP A 73 5.85 11.88 -0.51
N ILE A 74 5.95 12.38 0.73
CA ILE A 74 5.55 11.64 1.95
C ILE A 74 4.05 11.41 1.96
N TRP A 75 3.60 10.18 2.19
CA TRP A 75 2.17 9.85 2.29
C TRP A 75 1.80 9.17 3.61
N ARG A 76 2.76 8.60 4.33
CA ARG A 76 2.55 8.00 5.65
C ARG A 76 3.76 8.16 6.56
N LEU A 77 3.47 8.38 7.85
CA LEU A 77 4.42 8.25 8.95
C LEU A 77 3.91 7.18 9.92
N ARG A 78 4.81 6.32 10.42
CA ARG A 78 4.47 5.34 11.46
C ARG A 78 5.70 4.91 12.26
N ARG A 79 5.45 4.15 13.32
CA ARG A 79 6.51 3.39 14.02
C ARG A 79 6.74 2.06 13.30
N SER A 80 7.95 1.53 13.45
CA SER A 80 8.25 0.14 13.11
C SER A 80 7.40 -0.80 13.94
N PHE A 81 6.77 -1.77 13.30
CA PHE A 81 5.94 -2.76 13.99
C PHE A 81 6.06 -4.17 13.45
N ALA A 82 6.57 -4.36 12.23
CA ALA A 82 6.77 -5.70 11.70
C ALA A 82 8.07 -6.29 12.26
N SER A 83 8.11 -7.62 12.42
CA SER A 83 9.25 -8.34 13.01
C SER A 83 10.56 -8.17 12.24
N ASP A 84 10.46 -7.79 10.98
CA ASP A 84 11.55 -7.65 10.04
C ASP A 84 11.98 -6.17 9.86
N GLU A 85 11.46 -5.28 10.71
CA GLU A 85 11.76 -3.85 10.79
C GLU A 85 12.65 -3.53 12.00
N PRO A 86 13.54 -2.53 11.91
CA PRO A 86 14.33 -2.08 13.05
C PRO A 86 13.46 -1.60 14.19
N ASN A 87 13.58 -2.25 15.35
CA ASN A 87 12.78 -1.91 16.51
C ASN A 87 13.00 -0.45 16.95
N GLY A 88 11.92 0.20 17.37
CA GLY A 88 11.92 1.59 17.85
C GLY A 88 12.21 2.65 16.79
N SER A 89 12.25 2.29 15.51
CA SER A 89 12.50 3.25 14.43
C SER A 89 11.24 3.97 13.98
N SER A 90 11.42 5.22 13.57
CA SER A 90 10.38 5.98 12.90
C SER A 90 10.45 5.72 11.40
N ILE A 91 9.31 5.65 10.74
CA ILE A 91 9.22 5.31 9.32
C ILE A 91 8.53 6.43 8.57
N VAL A 92 9.14 6.79 7.44
CA VAL A 92 8.57 7.67 6.44
C VAL A 92 8.35 6.85 5.17
N ASP A 93 7.09 6.70 4.76
CA ASP A 93 6.77 6.18 3.44
C ASP A 93 6.52 7.36 2.49
N PHE A 94 7.26 7.41 1.39
CA PHE A 94 7.28 8.52 0.43
C PHE A 94 7.46 7.99 -0.99
N GLY A 95 6.65 8.44 -1.94
CA GLY A 95 6.55 7.79 -3.24
C GLY A 95 6.44 6.27 -3.07
N ASN A 96 7.21 5.50 -3.86
CA ASN A 96 7.31 4.04 -3.71
C ASN A 96 8.46 3.60 -2.80
N ASN A 97 8.86 4.41 -1.82
CA ASN A 97 9.97 4.13 -0.93
C ASN A 97 9.53 4.13 0.53
N ARG A 98 10.26 3.37 1.35
CA ARG A 98 10.19 3.39 2.81
C ARG A 98 11.56 3.74 3.35
N MET A 99 11.62 4.67 4.29
CA MET A 99 12.87 4.99 4.98
C MET A 99 12.69 4.90 6.50
N PHE A 100 13.61 4.18 7.14
CA PHE A 100 13.73 4.12 8.58
C PHE A 100 14.62 5.26 9.08
N ILE A 101 14.17 5.94 10.13
CA ILE A 101 14.81 7.12 10.72
C ILE A 101 15.11 6.84 12.20
N ALA A 102 16.35 7.10 12.59
CA ALA A 102 16.85 7.10 13.97
C ALA A 102 16.45 8.41 14.68
N ALA A 103 15.15 8.69 14.78
CA ALA A 103 14.59 9.83 15.50
C ALA A 103 13.33 9.40 16.25
N SER A 104 12.99 10.13 17.33
CA SER A 104 11.71 9.95 18.01
C SER A 104 10.55 10.18 17.04
N PHE A 105 9.57 9.29 17.06
CA PHE A 105 8.41 9.38 16.18
C PHE A 105 7.61 10.66 16.42
N ASP A 106 7.45 11.06 17.67
CA ASP A 106 6.67 12.26 18.01
C ASP A 106 7.38 13.53 17.54
N ALA A 107 8.73 13.55 17.61
CA ALA A 107 9.53 14.64 17.06
C ALA A 107 9.45 14.71 15.53
N LEU A 108 9.49 13.55 14.85
CA LEU A 108 9.30 13.48 13.40
C LEU A 108 7.92 13.98 12.98
N VAL A 109 6.87 13.53 13.66
CA VAL A 109 5.48 13.96 13.39
C VAL A 109 5.33 15.45 13.62
N ALA A 110 5.87 15.99 14.72
CA ALA A 110 5.81 17.41 15.05
C ALA A 110 6.51 18.29 13.99
N GLU A 111 7.57 17.79 13.35
CA GLU A 111 8.22 18.52 12.26
C GLU A 111 7.43 18.44 10.96
N VAL A 112 7.03 17.24 10.56
CA VAL A 112 6.33 17.03 9.28
C VAL A 112 4.94 17.66 9.29
N SER A 113 4.25 17.70 10.43
CA SER A 113 2.92 18.32 10.57
C SER A 113 2.92 19.83 10.31
N LYS A 114 4.07 20.51 10.47
CA LYS A 114 4.23 21.92 10.09
C LYS A 114 4.16 22.14 8.57
N LYS A 115 4.33 21.07 7.78
CA LYS A 115 4.46 21.11 6.32
C LYS A 115 3.31 20.40 5.62
N LEU A 116 2.75 19.36 6.23
CA LEU A 116 1.75 18.48 5.64
C LEU A 116 0.52 18.33 6.55
N PRO A 117 -0.69 18.24 5.98
CA PRO A 117 -1.92 17.98 6.74
C PRO A 117 -1.96 16.52 7.16
N LEU A 118 -1.35 16.21 8.32
CA LEU A 118 -1.31 14.86 8.85
C LEU A 118 -2.60 14.52 9.58
N THR A 119 -3.16 13.36 9.25
CA THR A 119 -4.32 12.78 9.91
C THR A 119 -3.91 11.55 10.70
N LYS A 120 -4.26 11.53 11.98
CA LYS A 120 -4.01 10.41 12.88
C LYS A 120 -5.02 9.28 12.65
N PHE A 121 -4.53 8.05 12.59
CA PHE A 121 -5.32 6.82 12.58
C PHE A 121 -4.71 5.77 13.51
N THR A 122 -5.44 4.69 13.75
CA THR A 122 -4.97 3.52 14.49
C THR A 122 -4.81 2.32 13.56
N ALA A 123 -3.59 1.77 13.51
CA ALA A 123 -3.29 0.55 12.78
C ALA A 123 -3.88 -0.69 13.47
N PRO A 124 -3.99 -1.84 12.78
CA PRO A 124 -4.63 -3.04 13.34
C PRO A 124 -3.92 -3.64 14.56
N ASN A 125 -2.65 -3.29 14.76
CA ASN A 125 -1.86 -3.66 15.94
C ASN A 125 -2.01 -2.68 17.12
N GLY A 126 -2.86 -1.66 17.00
CA GLY A 126 -3.09 -0.63 18.02
C GLY A 126 -2.15 0.58 17.92
N ASP A 127 -1.13 0.55 17.05
CA ASP A 127 -0.20 1.66 16.93
C ASP A 127 -0.82 2.87 16.25
N THR A 128 -0.32 4.04 16.64
CA THR A 128 -0.64 5.29 15.95
C THR A 128 0.12 5.37 14.63
N ILE A 129 -0.62 5.75 13.59
CA ILE A 129 -0.07 6.08 12.28
C ILE A 129 -0.61 7.43 11.82
N TYR A 130 0.15 8.12 10.99
CA TYR A 130 -0.28 9.38 10.37
C TYR A 130 -0.28 9.23 8.85
N LEU A 131 -1.40 9.58 8.22
CA LEU A 131 -1.53 9.65 6.77
C LEU A 131 -1.62 11.12 6.34
N VAL A 132 -1.11 11.44 5.17
CA VAL A 132 -1.25 12.79 4.61
C VAL A 132 -2.62 12.90 3.94
N ALA A 133 -3.50 13.76 4.48
CA ALA A 133 -4.91 13.80 4.12
C ALA A 133 -5.16 14.04 2.62
N ASN A 134 -4.44 15.00 2.03
CA ASN A 134 -4.60 15.37 0.62
C ASN A 134 -4.01 14.34 -0.37
N LYS A 135 -3.46 13.23 0.12
CA LYS A 135 -2.97 12.12 -0.70
C LYS A 135 -3.87 10.89 -0.68
N VAL A 136 -4.92 10.92 0.13
CA VAL A 136 -5.91 9.85 0.14
C VAL A 136 -6.70 9.88 -1.15
N THR A 137 -6.72 8.74 -1.85
CA THR A 137 -7.42 8.56 -3.14
C THR A 137 -8.72 7.80 -2.97
N ASP A 138 -8.78 6.89 -2.00
CA ASP A 138 -9.91 6.00 -1.80
C ASP A 138 -10.01 5.54 -0.34
N ILE A 139 -11.24 5.25 0.09
CA ILE A 139 -11.56 4.74 1.42
C ILE A 139 -12.56 3.61 1.22
N THR A 140 -12.16 2.40 1.56
CA THR A 140 -12.96 1.17 1.33
C THR A 140 -13.10 0.36 2.60
N GLY A 141 -14.09 -0.52 2.66
CA GLY A 141 -14.24 -1.47 3.76
C GLY A 141 -13.13 -2.51 3.74
N ALA A 142 -12.72 -2.98 4.92
CA ALA A 142 -11.81 -4.12 5.00
C ALA A 142 -12.50 -5.38 4.44
N ILE A 143 -11.81 -6.15 3.60
CA ILE A 143 -12.31 -7.35 2.96
C ILE A 143 -11.92 -8.56 3.84
N PRO A 144 -12.88 -9.33 4.35
CA PRO A 144 -12.60 -10.55 5.11
C PRO A 144 -11.72 -11.52 4.30
N GLY A 145 -10.74 -12.13 4.96
CA GLY A 145 -9.81 -13.08 4.33
C GLY A 145 -8.67 -12.46 3.53
N LEU A 146 -8.75 -11.16 3.18
CA LEU A 146 -7.67 -10.43 2.51
C LEU A 146 -6.96 -9.44 3.46
N HIS A 147 -7.70 -8.83 4.37
CA HIS A 147 -7.18 -7.83 5.30
C HIS A 147 -7.09 -8.38 6.73
N ASN A 148 -6.35 -7.67 7.59
CA ASN A 148 -6.24 -7.99 9.00
C ASN A 148 -7.65 -8.01 9.63
N PRO A 149 -8.03 -9.07 10.38
CA PRO A 149 -9.37 -9.19 10.96
C PRO A 149 -9.79 -8.05 11.89
N ALA A 150 -8.85 -7.37 12.52
CA ALA A 150 -9.15 -6.21 13.36
C ALA A 150 -9.42 -4.93 12.54
N SER A 151 -8.97 -4.87 11.28
CA SER A 151 -9.18 -3.70 10.43
C SER A 151 -10.64 -3.59 10.01
N LYS A 152 -11.15 -2.36 10.03
CA LYS A 152 -12.50 -2.03 9.53
C LYS A 152 -12.47 -1.32 8.18
N THR A 153 -11.41 -0.58 7.92
CA THR A 153 -11.29 0.30 6.74
C THR A 153 -9.89 0.19 6.14
N VAL A 154 -9.82 0.33 4.82
CA VAL A 154 -8.56 0.51 4.09
C VAL A 154 -8.56 1.89 3.45
N VAL A 155 -7.52 2.65 3.77
CA VAL A 155 -7.24 3.98 3.22
C VAL A 155 -6.21 3.82 2.11
N GLY A 156 -6.60 4.10 0.88
CA GLY A 156 -5.73 4.08 -0.29
C GLY A 156 -5.14 5.45 -0.58
N THR A 157 -3.92 5.43 -1.09
CA THR A 157 -3.21 6.56 -1.67
C THR A 157 -2.65 6.12 -3.02
N ARG A 158 -2.17 7.07 -3.83
CA ARG A 158 -1.50 6.76 -5.10
C ARG A 158 -0.33 5.77 -4.94
N ASN A 159 0.36 5.80 -3.79
CA ASN A 159 1.62 5.09 -3.59
C ASN A 159 1.53 3.89 -2.64
N GLY A 160 0.36 3.64 -2.05
CA GLY A 160 0.21 2.60 -1.04
C GLY A 160 -1.16 2.61 -0.40
N SER A 161 -1.41 1.63 0.46
CA SER A 161 -2.63 1.57 1.27
C SER A 161 -2.29 1.29 2.72
N GLN A 162 -3.25 1.62 3.57
CA GLN A 162 -3.16 1.45 5.00
C GLN A 162 -4.48 0.91 5.55
N GLN A 163 -4.39 -0.20 6.27
CA GLN A 163 -5.51 -0.77 7.02
C GLN A 163 -5.62 -0.04 8.36
N VAL A 164 -6.84 0.31 8.77
CA VAL A 164 -7.09 1.07 10.01
C VAL A 164 -8.26 0.49 10.81
N LEU A 165 -8.35 0.84 12.09
CA LEU A 165 -9.41 0.38 13.01
C LEU A 165 -10.67 1.26 12.96
N GLU A 166 -10.56 2.46 12.42
CA GLU A 166 -11.65 3.41 12.24
C GLU A 166 -12.66 2.90 11.21
N THR A 167 -13.93 3.28 11.37
CA THR A 167 -14.95 2.97 10.37
C THR A 167 -14.76 3.82 9.11
N ILE A 168 -15.41 3.43 8.01
CA ILE A 168 -15.39 4.21 6.76
C ILE A 168 -15.92 5.64 7.02
N ALA A 169 -16.99 5.75 7.81
CA ALA A 169 -17.63 7.03 8.12
C ALA A 169 -16.68 7.95 8.92
N ASP A 170 -16.07 7.41 9.98
CA ASP A 170 -15.08 8.16 10.78
C ASP A 170 -13.89 8.57 9.92
N THR A 171 -13.38 7.66 9.10
CA THR A 171 -12.22 7.91 8.24
C THR A 171 -12.51 9.04 7.25
N LYS A 172 -13.67 9.02 6.58
CA LYS A 172 -14.12 10.10 5.69
C LYS A 172 -14.23 11.43 6.42
N LYS A 173 -14.82 11.44 7.62
CA LYS A 173 -15.00 12.65 8.42
C LYS A 173 -13.66 13.28 8.79
N VAL A 174 -12.70 12.48 9.28
CA VAL A 174 -11.41 12.99 9.73
C VAL A 174 -10.57 13.51 8.55
N ILE A 175 -10.57 12.82 7.40
CA ILE A 175 -9.86 13.27 6.19
C ILE A 175 -10.47 14.57 5.63
N ALA A 176 -11.80 14.66 5.59
CA ALA A 176 -12.49 15.87 5.15
C ALA A 176 -12.12 17.07 6.04
N ALA A 177 -12.13 16.90 7.37
CA ALA A 177 -11.74 17.95 8.31
C ALA A 177 -10.28 18.41 8.10
N ALA A 178 -9.35 17.47 7.89
CA ALA A 178 -7.94 17.78 7.66
C ALA A 178 -7.65 18.43 6.30
N SER A 179 -8.52 18.20 5.31
CA SER A 179 -8.37 18.77 3.96
C SER A 179 -8.82 20.24 3.89
N ILE A 180 -9.65 20.69 4.83
CA ILE A 180 -10.23 22.05 4.88
C ILE A 180 -9.35 23.00 5.73
N ALA A 181 -8.53 22.47 6.65
CA ALA A 181 -7.76 23.26 7.62
C ALA A 181 -6.52 23.98 7.05
N ARG A 182 -6.59 24.53 5.83
CA ARG A 182 -5.52 25.30 5.18
C ARG A 182 -5.97 26.71 4.83
#